data_AF-A0A0E9N8W3-F1
#
_entry.id   AF-A0A0E9N8W3-F1
#
_cell.length_a   1.000
_cell.length_b   1.000
_cell.length_c   1.000
_cell.angle_alpha   90.00
_cell.angle_beta   90.00
_cell.angle_gamma   90.00
#
_symmetry.space_group_name_H-M   'P 1'
#
loop_
_entity.id
_entity.type
_entity.pdbx_description
1 polymer ?
#
loop_
_entity_poly.entity_id
_entity_poly.type
_entity_poly.pdbx_seq_one_letter_code
_entity_poly.pdbx_strand_id
1 'polypeptide(L)'
;MDRHIGFQALLALAVFVFGVRWPSSGCLFGSGSSVYIAMVRIGVHPILIDFVFFGILTSGDVSAARCSSAVWGPRTAKSPEIPADPHFSTATMAGATRNSSMGLKSRYLVLYNVVSACAWGALLVRVAALLYLGGYENVHAHVSEFAKWTQTGALLEVLHITFGLVRSPLITTIIQVASRILLVWGIVHPFPESTAISPAYSSMLIAWSVTEVIRYSYYALNLLGGVPKALTWLRYNTFFILYPLGAGSEAWLVKRSLGQADAWNPMYGYLLRAILVIYVPGFYTMFTHMIGQRRKVMKQMRAKKQ
;
A
#
# COMPACT_ATOMS: atom_id res chain seq x y z
N MET A 1 -22.79 -4.60 19.52
CA MET A 1 -22.82 -5.18 18.15
C MET A 1 -21.41 -5.54 17.62
N ASP A 2 -20.33 -5.27 18.37
CA ASP A 2 -18.96 -5.23 17.83
C ASP A 2 -18.21 -6.57 17.70
N ARG A 3 -18.74 -7.68 18.24
CA ARG A 3 -18.01 -8.97 18.22
C ARG A 3 -18.01 -9.67 16.85
N HIS A 4 -18.98 -9.38 15.97
CA HIS A 4 -19.09 -10.08 14.68
C HIS A 4 -18.13 -9.55 13.60
N ILE A 5 -17.83 -8.24 13.60
CA ILE A 5 -16.97 -7.62 12.58
C ILE A 5 -15.51 -8.14 12.71
N GLY A 6 -15.01 -8.26 13.94
CA GLY A 6 -13.66 -8.81 14.19
C GLY A 6 -13.52 -10.28 13.80
N PHE A 7 -14.56 -11.09 14.01
CA PHE A 7 -14.56 -12.52 13.66
C PHE A 7 -14.60 -12.74 12.15
N GLN A 8 -15.42 -11.98 11.42
CA GLN A 8 -15.47 -11.99 9.95
C GLN A 8 -14.13 -11.56 9.33
N ALA A 9 -13.49 -10.52 9.88
CA ALA A 9 -12.15 -10.10 9.45
C ALA A 9 -11.07 -11.17 9.71
N LEU A 10 -11.12 -11.87 10.85
CA LEU A 10 -10.22 -12.98 11.18
C LEU A 10 -10.44 -14.21 10.27
N LEU A 11 -11.69 -14.52 9.93
CA LEU A 11 -12.03 -15.59 8.97
C LEU A 11 -11.54 -15.27 7.56
N ALA A 12 -11.75 -14.04 7.07
CA ALA A 12 -11.20 -13.59 5.79
C ALA A 12 -9.66 -13.65 5.78
N LEU A 13 -9.00 -13.29 6.90
CA LEU A 13 -7.55 -13.43 7.08
C LEU A 13 -7.09 -14.89 7.02
N ALA A 14 -7.80 -15.80 7.70
CA ALA A 14 -7.47 -17.22 7.72
C ALA A 14 -7.65 -17.87 6.33
N VAL A 15 -8.72 -17.52 5.61
CA VAL A 15 -8.93 -17.95 4.22
C VAL A 15 -7.82 -17.44 3.30
N PHE A 16 -7.39 -16.18 3.46
CA PHE A 16 -6.31 -15.57 2.67
C PHE A 16 -4.92 -16.15 2.98
N VAL A 17 -4.66 -16.58 4.22
CA VAL A 17 -3.37 -17.14 4.66
C VAL A 17 -3.24 -18.65 4.39
N PHE A 18 -4.31 -19.42 4.57
CA PHE A 18 -4.26 -20.89 4.50
C PHE A 18 -4.83 -21.50 3.21
N GLY A 19 -5.40 -20.71 2.29
CA GLY A 19 -5.80 -21.19 0.95
C GLY A 19 -6.91 -22.24 0.95
N VAL A 20 -7.78 -22.23 1.97
CA VAL A 20 -8.91 -23.17 2.07
C VAL A 20 -9.94 -22.86 0.99
N ARG A 21 -10.14 -23.83 0.08
CA ARG A 21 -11.08 -23.72 -1.04
C ARG A 21 -12.52 -23.76 -0.53
N TRP A 22 -13.32 -22.73 -0.84
CA TRP A 22 -14.72 -22.66 -0.44
C TRP A 22 -15.57 -23.73 -1.15
N PRO A 23 -16.41 -24.52 -0.45
CA PRO A 23 -17.32 -25.46 -1.09
C PRO A 23 -18.50 -24.72 -1.73
N SER A 24 -18.74 -24.95 -3.01
CA SER A 24 -19.89 -24.42 -3.74
C SER A 24 -21.16 -25.22 -3.44
N SER A 25 -21.75 -25.05 -2.25
CA SER A 25 -23.19 -25.27 -1.91
C SER A 25 -23.42 -25.14 -0.40
N GLY A 26 -24.49 -24.43 0.02
CA GLY A 26 -24.98 -24.47 1.41
C GLY A 26 -25.52 -23.14 1.96
N CYS A 27 -26.85 -22.98 1.95
CA CYS A 27 -27.53 -21.85 2.60
C CYS A 27 -27.77 -22.14 4.09
N LEU A 28 -27.56 -21.15 4.96
CA LEU A 28 -28.21 -21.06 6.28
C LEU A 28 -28.65 -19.61 6.54
N PHE A 29 -29.94 -19.42 6.81
CA PHE A 29 -30.60 -18.12 7.05
C PHE A 29 -30.58 -17.75 8.55
N GLY A 30 -30.70 -16.46 8.88
CA GLY A 30 -30.73 -16.04 10.29
C GLY A 30 -30.88 -14.54 10.62
N SER A 31 -31.77 -13.82 9.92
CA SER A 31 -32.41 -12.52 10.29
C SER A 31 -31.61 -11.39 10.99
N GLY A 32 -31.67 -10.17 10.43
CA GLY A 32 -31.56 -8.93 11.21
C GLY A 32 -30.62 -7.84 10.67
N SER A 33 -31.15 -6.97 9.79
CA SER A 33 -30.53 -5.77 9.17
C SER A 33 -29.99 -5.96 7.74
N SER A 34 -30.88 -5.86 6.76
CA SER A 34 -30.53 -5.91 5.33
C SER A 34 -29.82 -4.63 4.87
N VAL A 35 -28.50 -4.66 4.80
CA VAL A 35 -27.76 -3.77 3.89
C VAL A 35 -27.88 -4.36 2.48
N TYR A 36 -28.79 -3.82 1.68
CA TYR A 36 -28.87 -4.15 0.26
C TYR A 36 -27.65 -3.58 -0.45
N ILE A 37 -26.65 -4.42 -0.72
CA ILE A 37 -25.75 -4.18 -1.84
C ILE A 37 -26.58 -4.42 -3.11
N ALA A 38 -27.17 -3.36 -3.63
CA ALA A 38 -27.82 -3.37 -4.92
C ALA A 38 -26.74 -3.51 -6.00
N MET A 39 -26.41 -4.75 -6.37
CA MET A 39 -25.82 -5.02 -7.68
C MET A 39 -26.87 -4.68 -8.74
N VAL A 40 -26.84 -3.45 -9.24
CA VAL A 40 -27.66 -3.02 -10.36
C VAL A 40 -27.20 -3.81 -11.59
N ARG A 41 -27.93 -4.87 -11.91
CA ARG A 41 -27.68 -5.73 -13.07
C ARG A 41 -28.19 -5.05 -14.34
N ILE A 42 -27.47 -4.05 -14.83
CA ILE A 42 -27.68 -3.53 -16.20
C ILE A 42 -27.12 -4.57 -17.17
N GLY A 43 -27.99 -5.47 -17.62
CA GLY A 43 -27.60 -6.56 -18.49
C GLY A 43 -27.52 -6.16 -19.96
N VAL A 44 -26.38 -5.61 -20.41
CA VAL A 44 -25.87 -5.84 -21.78
C VAL A 44 -24.33 -5.81 -21.79
N HIS A 45 -23.71 -6.92 -22.21
CA HIS A 45 -22.26 -7.11 -22.49
C HIS A 45 -21.20 -6.84 -21.39
N PRO A 46 -20.24 -7.78 -21.17
CA PRO A 46 -19.08 -7.54 -20.31
C PRO A 46 -17.94 -6.86 -21.11
N ILE A 47 -17.32 -5.81 -20.55
CA ILE A 47 -15.90 -5.39 -20.75
C ILE A 47 -15.59 -4.01 -20.10
N LEU A 48 -16.60 -3.17 -19.86
CA LEU A 48 -16.41 -1.88 -19.18
C LEU A 48 -16.54 -2.02 -17.66
N ILE A 49 -15.38 -2.02 -16.96
CA ILE A 49 -15.29 -1.50 -15.60
C ILE A 49 -14.58 -0.16 -15.71
N ASP A 50 -15.31 0.89 -15.31
CA ASP A 50 -15.05 2.25 -15.76
C ASP A 50 -13.79 2.89 -15.18
N PHE A 51 -13.23 3.78 -16.01
CA PHE A 51 -12.30 4.79 -15.57
C PHE A 51 -12.95 5.68 -14.51
N VAL A 52 -12.36 5.75 -13.33
CA VAL A 52 -12.72 6.77 -12.33
C VAL A 52 -12.15 8.11 -12.77
N PHE A 53 -12.83 8.76 -13.72
CA PHE A 53 -12.78 10.19 -13.94
C PHE A 53 -13.96 10.81 -13.18
N PHE A 54 -13.70 11.64 -12.17
CA PHE A 54 -14.73 12.47 -11.58
C PHE A 54 -14.18 13.87 -11.32
N GLY A 55 -14.56 14.81 -12.19
CA GLY A 55 -14.31 16.23 -11.98
C GLY A 55 -15.30 16.77 -10.96
N ILE A 56 -14.82 17.53 -9.98
CA ILE A 56 -15.67 18.20 -9.00
C ILE A 56 -16.07 19.57 -9.57
N LEU A 57 -17.27 19.64 -10.14
CA LEU A 57 -18.01 20.88 -10.31
C LEU A 57 -18.92 21.04 -9.09
N THR A 58 -18.56 21.94 -8.18
CA THR A 58 -19.44 22.40 -7.09
C THR A 58 -19.64 23.90 -7.20
N SER A 59 -20.76 24.29 -7.82
CA SER A 59 -21.35 25.61 -7.68
C SER A 59 -22.26 25.63 -6.45
N GLY A 60 -22.16 26.67 -5.61
CA GLY A 60 -23.10 26.93 -4.52
C GLY A 60 -22.44 26.95 -3.14
N ASP A 61 -22.36 28.15 -2.56
CA ASP A 61 -21.90 28.42 -1.20
C ASP A 61 -22.83 27.81 -0.13
N VAL A 62 -22.28 27.50 1.06
CA VAL A 62 -22.74 28.05 2.36
C VAL A 62 -21.60 28.04 3.39
N SER A 63 -21.18 29.25 3.79
CA SER A 63 -20.69 29.69 5.11
C SER A 63 -19.63 28.90 5.90
N ALA A 64 -18.39 29.40 5.80
CA ALA A 64 -17.55 29.87 6.92
C ALA A 64 -17.68 29.26 8.33
N ALA A 65 -16.60 28.60 8.77
CA ALA A 65 -16.15 28.61 10.17
C ALA A 65 -14.68 29.06 10.23
N ARG A 66 -14.36 30.05 11.06
CA ARG A 66 -13.04 30.72 11.16
C ARG A 66 -12.46 30.55 12.58
N CYS A 67 -11.14 30.74 12.70
CA CYS A 67 -10.33 30.75 13.93
C CYS A 67 -10.00 29.36 14.55
N SER A 68 -8.82 29.14 15.13
CA SER A 68 -7.67 30.05 15.34
C SER A 68 -6.32 29.34 15.15
N SER A 69 -5.33 30.09 14.64
CA SER A 69 -3.96 29.62 14.39
C SER A 69 -3.04 29.92 15.58
N ALA A 70 -2.64 28.89 16.33
CA ALA A 70 -1.63 29.01 17.37
C ALA A 70 -0.20 28.93 16.79
N VAL A 71 0.39 30.10 16.51
CA VAL A 71 1.80 30.25 16.12
C VAL A 71 2.69 29.97 17.34
N TRP A 72 3.64 29.04 17.22
CA TRP A 72 4.69 28.82 18.22
C TRP A 72 5.94 29.64 17.89
N GLY A 73 6.17 30.71 18.66
CA GLY A 73 7.44 31.45 18.70
C GLY A 73 8.38 30.92 19.80
N PRO A 74 9.70 31.07 19.66
CA PRO A 74 10.67 30.59 20.65
C PRO A 74 10.69 31.47 21.90
N ARG A 75 10.76 30.84 23.09
CA ARG A 75 10.82 31.52 24.39
C ARG A 75 12.28 31.65 24.83
N THR A 76 12.73 32.89 25.07
CA THR A 76 14.10 33.19 25.53
C THR A 76 14.30 32.83 26.99
N ALA A 77 15.53 32.44 27.35
CA ALA A 77 15.89 32.05 28.70
C ALA A 77 16.13 33.26 29.64
N LYS A 78 15.79 33.08 30.92
CA LYS A 78 16.29 33.87 32.05
C LYS A 78 16.43 32.94 33.27
N SER A 79 17.65 32.83 33.80
CA SER A 79 17.94 32.54 35.21
C SER A 79 17.94 33.89 35.98
N PRO A 80 17.86 33.98 37.32
CA PRO A 80 18.42 33.09 38.36
C PRO A 80 17.32 32.33 39.14
N GLU A 81 17.43 31.80 40.37
CA GLU A 81 18.44 31.88 41.45
C GLU A 81 18.41 30.62 42.36
N ILE A 82 19.18 30.60 43.47
CA ILE A 82 19.13 29.54 44.50
C ILE A 82 19.07 30.17 45.91
N PRO A 83 18.15 29.70 46.76
CA PRO A 83 18.38 29.58 48.20
C PRO A 83 18.33 28.11 48.65
N ALA A 84 19.19 27.75 49.61
CA ALA A 84 19.16 26.45 50.26
C ALA A 84 18.28 26.52 51.53
N ASP A 85 17.61 25.41 51.87
CA ASP A 85 17.52 24.92 53.25
C ASP A 85 17.04 23.45 53.29
N PRO A 86 17.33 22.66 54.35
CA PRO A 86 17.38 21.20 54.24
C PRO A 86 16.42 20.46 55.18
N HIS A 87 15.24 20.03 54.72
CA HIS A 87 14.48 18.98 55.42
C HIS A 87 13.69 18.04 54.48
N PHE A 88 14.01 16.75 54.60
CA PHE A 88 13.10 15.58 54.56
C PHE A 88 12.01 15.49 53.46
N SER A 89 12.20 14.61 52.48
CA SER A 89 11.44 13.33 52.43
C SER A 89 11.82 12.48 51.21
N THR A 90 12.20 11.22 51.44
CA THR A 90 12.40 10.22 50.39
C THR A 90 11.06 9.68 49.87
N ALA A 91 10.55 10.27 48.78
CA ALA A 91 9.38 9.76 48.07
C ALA A 91 9.78 8.88 46.87
N THR A 92 9.89 7.57 47.09
CA THR A 92 10.02 6.56 46.02
C THR A 92 8.77 6.54 45.15
N MET A 93 8.75 7.34 44.09
CA MET A 93 7.71 7.26 43.06
C MET A 93 8.09 6.16 42.06
N ALA A 94 7.57 4.97 42.30
CA ALA A 94 7.65 3.85 41.37
C ALA A 94 7.17 4.30 39.98
N GLY A 95 8.08 4.27 39.00
CA GLY A 95 7.79 4.64 37.62
C GLY A 95 6.80 3.66 37.00
N ALA A 96 5.50 3.98 37.12
CA ALA A 96 4.42 3.13 36.66
C ALA A 96 4.63 2.75 35.18
N THR A 97 4.77 1.45 34.92
CA THR A 97 4.77 0.89 33.57
C THR A 97 3.42 1.17 32.93
N ARG A 98 3.34 2.28 32.18
CA ARG A 98 2.22 2.55 31.27
C ARG A 98 2.21 1.50 30.16
N ASN A 99 1.60 0.35 30.46
CA ASN A 99 1.06 -0.55 29.46
C ASN A 99 -0.12 0.17 28.78
N SER A 100 0.19 1.14 27.92
CA SER A 100 -0.76 1.74 27.01
C SER A 100 -1.18 0.66 26.01
N SER A 101 -2.23 -0.08 26.34
CA SER A 101 -2.81 -1.08 25.48
C SER A 101 -3.16 -0.43 24.13
N MET A 102 -2.65 -1.01 23.04
CA MET A 102 -2.85 -0.43 21.71
C MET A 102 -4.34 -0.36 21.39
N GLY A 103 -4.83 0.85 21.06
CA GLY A 103 -6.21 1.05 20.62
C GLY A 103 -6.54 0.16 19.41
N LEU A 104 -7.81 -0.27 19.31
CA LEU A 104 -8.26 -1.27 18.33
C LEU A 104 -7.88 -0.91 16.87
N LYS A 105 -7.99 0.37 16.51
CA LYS A 105 -7.53 0.92 15.22
C LYS A 105 -6.04 0.66 14.95
N SER A 106 -5.17 0.88 15.94
CA SER A 106 -3.73 0.64 15.80
C SER A 106 -3.43 -0.85 15.66
N ARG A 107 -4.09 -1.70 16.48
CA ARG A 107 -3.97 -3.16 16.39
C ARG A 107 -4.38 -3.71 15.02
N TYR A 108 -5.50 -3.22 14.47
CA TYR A 108 -5.94 -3.58 13.12
C TYR A 108 -4.93 -3.16 12.05
N LEU A 109 -4.42 -1.93 12.10
CA LEU A 109 -3.44 -1.45 11.13
C LEU A 109 -2.09 -2.19 11.26
N VAL A 110 -1.63 -2.52 12.47
CA VAL A 110 -0.45 -3.37 12.68
C VAL A 110 -0.67 -4.75 12.04
N LEU A 111 -1.80 -5.40 12.31
CA LEU A 111 -2.13 -6.71 11.74
C LEU A 111 -2.18 -6.67 10.21
N TYR A 112 -2.85 -5.67 9.63
CA TYR A 112 -2.89 -5.47 8.18
C TYR A 112 -1.49 -5.36 7.58
N ASN A 113 -0.64 -4.48 8.13
CA ASN A 113 0.72 -4.29 7.64
C ASN A 113 1.59 -5.56 7.81
N VAL A 114 1.47 -6.30 8.91
CA VAL A 114 2.20 -7.57 9.11
C VAL A 114 1.75 -8.61 8.08
N VAL A 115 0.44 -8.79 7.88
CA VAL A 115 -0.09 -9.76 6.91
C VAL A 115 0.31 -9.39 5.48
N SER A 116 0.24 -8.11 5.10
CA SER A 116 0.72 -7.64 3.79
C SER A 116 2.23 -7.86 3.62
N ALA A 117 3.05 -7.56 4.63
CA ALA A 117 4.48 -7.85 4.60
C ALA A 117 4.78 -9.35 4.42
N CYS A 118 4.03 -10.22 5.12
CA CYS A 118 4.15 -11.68 4.96
C CYS A 118 3.70 -12.16 3.58
N ALA A 119 2.62 -11.62 3.01
CA ALA A 119 2.13 -12.00 1.68
C ALA A 119 3.14 -11.63 0.58
N TRP A 120 3.65 -10.39 0.59
CA TRP A 120 4.70 -9.95 -0.33
C TRP A 120 6.04 -10.67 -0.09
N GLY A 121 6.37 -11.01 1.17
CA GLY A 121 7.54 -11.82 1.50
C GLY A 121 7.44 -13.25 0.95
N ALA A 122 6.28 -13.89 1.08
CA ALA A 122 6.02 -15.20 0.51
C ALA A 122 6.06 -15.17 -1.03
N LEU A 123 5.56 -14.10 -1.66
CA LEU A 123 5.66 -13.90 -3.12
C LEU A 123 7.12 -13.77 -3.55
N LEU A 124 7.93 -12.96 -2.85
CA LEU A 124 9.36 -12.80 -3.13
C LEU A 124 10.11 -14.14 -3.05
N VAL A 125 9.90 -14.92 -2.00
CA VAL A 125 10.54 -16.23 -1.81
C VAL A 125 10.14 -17.20 -2.91
N ARG A 126 8.86 -17.26 -3.29
CA ARG A 126 8.37 -18.12 -4.39
C ARG A 126 9.00 -17.73 -5.72
N VAL A 127 9.04 -16.44 -6.05
CA VAL A 127 9.66 -15.93 -7.30
C VAL A 127 11.16 -16.24 -7.33
N ALA A 128 11.88 -16.00 -6.24
CA ALA A 128 13.31 -16.28 -6.15
C ALA A 128 13.62 -17.79 -6.28
N ALA A 129 12.84 -18.65 -5.62
CA ALA A 129 12.99 -20.10 -5.72
C ALA A 129 12.72 -20.61 -7.15
N LEU A 130 11.66 -20.13 -7.81
CA LEU A 130 11.34 -20.51 -9.18
C LEU A 130 12.40 -20.05 -10.18
N LEU A 131 12.94 -18.84 -10.02
CA LEU A 131 14.04 -18.35 -10.85
C LEU A 131 15.30 -19.20 -10.69
N TYR A 132 15.62 -19.63 -9.47
CA TYR A 132 16.79 -20.47 -9.19
C TYR A 132 16.63 -21.92 -9.69
N LEU A 133 15.43 -22.49 -9.57
CA LEU A 133 15.17 -23.91 -9.86
C LEU A 133 14.69 -24.19 -11.30
N GLY A 134 14.02 -23.23 -11.94
CA GLY A 134 13.33 -23.43 -13.22
C GLY A 134 13.27 -22.21 -14.14
N GLY A 135 14.02 -21.14 -13.86
CA GLY A 135 14.07 -19.94 -14.69
C GLY A 135 12.80 -19.08 -14.67
N TYR A 136 12.82 -17.99 -15.44
CA TYR A 136 11.77 -16.95 -15.41
C TYR A 136 10.44 -17.40 -16.02
N GLU A 137 10.46 -18.34 -16.97
CA GLU A 137 9.27 -18.82 -17.70
C GLU A 137 8.28 -19.54 -16.79
N ASN A 138 8.79 -20.27 -15.80
CA ASN A 138 7.99 -20.97 -14.81
C ASN A 138 7.38 -20.06 -13.74
N VAL A 139 7.82 -18.80 -13.62
CA VAL A 139 7.35 -17.89 -12.55
C VAL A 139 5.86 -17.60 -12.70
N HIS A 140 5.40 -17.20 -13.89
CA HIS A 140 3.99 -16.84 -14.11
C HIS A 140 3.04 -17.99 -13.82
N ALA A 141 3.35 -19.21 -14.28
CA ALA A 141 2.51 -20.39 -14.09
C ALA A 141 2.23 -20.70 -12.60
N HIS A 142 3.19 -20.43 -11.72
CA HIS A 142 3.12 -20.82 -10.30
C HIS A 142 2.76 -19.69 -9.33
N VAL A 143 3.00 -18.41 -9.68
CA VAL A 143 2.75 -17.28 -8.76
C VAL A 143 1.73 -16.26 -9.23
N SER A 144 1.26 -16.29 -10.48
CA SER A 144 0.34 -15.26 -11.02
C SER A 144 -0.94 -15.09 -10.21
N GLU A 145 -1.59 -16.18 -9.80
CA GLU A 145 -2.79 -16.14 -8.96
C GLU A 145 -2.51 -15.49 -7.59
N PHE A 146 -1.40 -15.87 -6.96
CA PHE A 146 -1.01 -15.32 -5.65
C PHE A 146 -0.63 -13.84 -5.75
N ALA A 147 0.07 -13.44 -6.82
CA ALA A 147 0.40 -12.06 -7.12
C ALA A 147 -0.85 -11.20 -7.39
N LYS A 148 -1.84 -11.72 -8.12
CA LYS A 148 -3.14 -11.07 -8.34
C LYS A 148 -3.80 -10.69 -7.02
N TRP A 149 -4.05 -11.65 -6.14
CA TRP A 149 -4.74 -11.39 -4.88
C TRP A 149 -3.92 -10.57 -3.88
N THR A 150 -2.59 -10.76 -3.85
CA THR A 150 -1.69 -9.94 -3.03
C THR A 150 -1.73 -8.46 -3.46
N GLN A 151 -1.73 -8.18 -4.77
CA GLN A 151 -1.86 -6.81 -5.29
C GLN A 151 -3.27 -6.23 -5.10
N THR A 152 -4.34 -7.04 -5.25
CA THR A 152 -5.72 -6.62 -4.94
C THR A 152 -5.86 -6.18 -3.47
N GLY A 153 -5.12 -6.81 -2.54
CA GLY A 153 -5.08 -6.42 -1.12
C GLY A 153 -4.60 -4.98 -0.84
N ALA A 154 -3.92 -4.32 -1.79
CA ALA A 154 -3.53 -2.92 -1.69
C ALA A 154 -4.70 -1.93 -1.83
N LEU A 155 -5.86 -2.36 -2.38
CA LEU A 155 -7.08 -1.55 -2.42
C LEU A 155 -7.56 -1.17 -1.01
N LEU A 156 -7.27 -2.00 0.01
CA LEU A 156 -7.56 -1.69 1.40
C LEU A 156 -6.86 -0.41 1.88
N GLU A 157 -5.70 -0.04 1.32
CA GLU A 157 -5.01 1.20 1.69
C GLU A 157 -5.77 2.44 1.22
N VAL A 158 -6.36 2.37 0.01
CA VAL A 158 -7.23 3.43 -0.50
C VAL A 158 -8.41 3.60 0.45
N LEU A 159 -9.04 2.50 0.88
CA LEU A 159 -10.13 2.51 1.86
C LEU A 159 -9.67 3.03 3.23
N HIS A 160 -8.47 2.69 3.70
CA HIS A 160 -7.92 3.23 4.95
C HIS A 160 -7.72 4.75 4.88
N ILE A 161 -7.44 5.31 3.71
CA ILE A 161 -7.30 6.75 3.54
C ILE A 161 -8.66 7.42 3.41
N THR A 162 -9.59 6.89 2.58
CA THR A 162 -10.93 7.49 2.39
C THR A 162 -11.74 7.51 3.69
N PHE A 163 -11.65 6.48 4.52
CA PHE A 163 -12.31 6.43 5.83
C PHE A 163 -11.49 7.07 6.97
N GLY A 164 -10.36 7.73 6.68
CA GLY A 164 -9.56 8.44 7.69
C GLY A 164 -8.87 7.52 8.73
N LEU A 165 -8.70 6.23 8.44
CA LEU A 165 -7.87 5.35 9.26
C LEU A 165 -6.40 5.79 9.19
N VAL A 166 -5.90 6.17 8.02
CA VAL A 166 -4.53 6.63 7.78
C VAL A 166 -4.55 7.98 7.05
N ARG A 167 -3.62 8.90 7.38
CA ARG A 167 -3.44 10.15 6.63
C ARG A 167 -2.33 9.99 5.59
N SER A 168 -2.69 10.02 4.32
CA SER A 168 -1.81 9.96 3.15
C SER A 168 -2.48 10.73 1.99
N PRO A 169 -1.75 11.25 0.98
CA PRO A 169 -2.38 11.93 -0.15
C PRO A 169 -3.16 10.94 -1.02
N LEU A 170 -4.50 10.98 -0.92
CA LEU A 170 -5.43 10.01 -1.51
C LEU A 170 -5.18 9.78 -3.01
N ILE A 171 -5.12 10.85 -3.81
CA ILE A 171 -4.96 10.77 -5.27
C ILE A 171 -3.68 10.03 -5.67
N THR A 172 -2.56 10.29 -4.97
CA THR A 172 -1.29 9.59 -5.26
C THR A 172 -1.37 8.11 -4.92
N THR A 173 -2.05 7.73 -3.84
CA THR A 173 -2.25 6.32 -3.47
C THR A 173 -3.19 5.61 -4.46
N ILE A 174 -4.27 6.28 -4.91
CA ILE A 174 -5.14 5.74 -5.97
C ILE A 174 -4.34 5.46 -7.23
N ILE A 175 -3.56 6.43 -7.74
CA ILE A 175 -2.77 6.26 -8.97
C ILE A 175 -1.75 5.11 -8.82
N GLN A 176 -1.06 5.01 -7.69
CA GLN A 176 -0.08 3.95 -7.42
C GLN A 176 -0.71 2.55 -7.34
N VAL A 177 -1.87 2.41 -6.70
CA VAL A 177 -2.56 1.11 -6.60
C VAL A 177 -3.20 0.76 -7.95
N ALA A 178 -3.86 1.72 -8.61
CA ALA A 178 -4.51 1.53 -9.91
C ALA A 178 -3.53 1.13 -11.01
N SER A 179 -2.33 1.72 -11.07
CA SER A 179 -1.32 1.35 -12.07
C SER A 179 -0.92 -0.12 -11.96
N ARG A 180 -0.69 -0.62 -10.74
CA ARG A 180 -0.37 -2.03 -10.52
C ARG A 180 -1.55 -2.96 -10.74
N ILE A 181 -2.77 -2.55 -10.39
CA ILE A 181 -3.99 -3.30 -10.69
C ILE A 181 -4.17 -3.44 -12.21
N LEU A 182 -3.93 -2.39 -12.99
CA LEU A 182 -3.92 -2.45 -14.46
C LEU A 182 -2.87 -3.45 -14.97
N LEU A 183 -1.63 -3.39 -14.48
CA LEU A 183 -0.57 -4.33 -14.90
C LEU A 183 -0.97 -5.80 -14.66
N VAL A 184 -1.58 -6.08 -13.52
CA VAL A 184 -1.85 -7.45 -13.09
C VAL A 184 -3.17 -8.00 -13.63
N TRP A 185 -4.25 -7.21 -13.63
CA TRP A 185 -5.58 -7.62 -14.09
C TRP A 185 -5.91 -7.23 -15.54
N GLY A 186 -5.37 -6.11 -16.03
CA GLY A 186 -5.65 -5.60 -17.39
C GLY A 186 -4.59 -5.95 -18.43
N ILE A 187 -3.37 -6.33 -18.02
CA ILE A 187 -2.28 -6.66 -18.94
C ILE A 187 -1.86 -8.13 -18.81
N VAL A 188 -1.33 -8.53 -17.66
CA VAL A 188 -0.78 -9.89 -17.48
C VAL A 188 -1.86 -10.97 -17.55
N HIS A 189 -3.01 -10.74 -16.92
CA HIS A 189 -4.09 -11.72 -16.90
C HIS A 189 -4.75 -11.98 -18.28
N PRO A 190 -5.10 -10.97 -19.09
CA PRO A 190 -5.70 -11.20 -20.42
C PRO A 190 -4.69 -11.50 -21.54
N PHE A 191 -3.41 -11.10 -21.41
CA PHE A 191 -2.39 -11.28 -22.46
C PHE A 191 -1.20 -12.15 -22.02
N PRO A 192 -1.42 -13.30 -21.35
CA PRO A 192 -0.34 -14.07 -20.72
C PRO A 192 0.69 -14.55 -21.74
N GLU A 193 0.30 -14.87 -22.97
CA GLU A 193 1.23 -15.37 -24.00
C GLU A 193 2.37 -14.39 -24.32
N SER A 194 2.12 -13.08 -24.31
CA SER A 194 3.15 -12.06 -24.54
C SER A 194 3.88 -11.62 -23.27
N THR A 195 3.21 -11.67 -22.11
CA THR A 195 3.71 -11.12 -20.84
C THR A 195 4.33 -12.17 -19.90
N ALA A 196 3.76 -13.37 -19.81
CA ALA A 196 4.14 -14.41 -18.84
C ALA A 196 5.55 -14.95 -19.08
N ILE A 197 5.89 -15.16 -20.35
CA ILE A 197 7.21 -15.62 -20.81
C ILE A 197 8.28 -14.52 -20.80
N SER A 198 7.95 -13.30 -20.35
CA SER A 198 8.91 -12.20 -20.33
C SER A 198 9.69 -12.20 -19.01
N PRO A 199 11.04 -12.08 -19.02
CA PRO A 199 11.80 -11.87 -17.80
C PRO A 199 11.41 -10.57 -17.08
N ALA A 200 10.78 -9.62 -17.78
CA ALA A 200 10.15 -8.44 -17.19
C ALA A 200 9.11 -8.80 -16.12
N TYR A 201 8.34 -9.86 -16.28
CA TYR A 201 7.35 -10.28 -15.28
C TYR A 201 8.00 -10.65 -13.96
N SER A 202 9.09 -11.43 -14.02
CA SER A 202 9.84 -11.85 -12.84
C SER A 202 10.55 -10.68 -12.16
N SER A 203 11.16 -9.77 -12.94
CA SER A 203 11.85 -8.59 -12.38
C SER A 203 10.87 -7.57 -11.77
N MET A 204 9.68 -7.41 -12.36
CA MET A 204 8.57 -6.63 -11.80
C MET A 204 8.18 -7.16 -10.42
N LEU A 205 7.90 -8.47 -10.31
CA LEU A 205 7.48 -9.08 -9.04
C LEU A 205 8.57 -8.99 -7.97
N ILE A 206 9.87 -9.12 -8.31
CA ILE A 206 10.96 -8.89 -7.36
C ILE A 206 10.96 -7.42 -6.90
N ALA A 207 10.98 -6.47 -7.84
CA ALA A 207 11.04 -5.05 -7.53
C ALA A 207 9.88 -4.59 -6.64
N TRP A 208 8.67 -5.08 -6.95
CA TRP A 208 7.47 -4.86 -6.15
C TRP A 208 7.62 -5.50 -4.77
N SER A 209 7.84 -6.81 -4.69
CA SER A 209 7.82 -7.53 -3.42
C SER A 209 8.86 -7.03 -2.41
N VAL A 210 10.09 -6.70 -2.86
CA VAL A 210 11.11 -6.11 -1.98
C VAL A 210 10.68 -4.73 -1.48
N THR A 211 10.12 -3.89 -2.35
CA THR A 211 9.60 -2.56 -1.98
C THR A 211 8.47 -2.67 -0.97
N GLU A 212 7.55 -3.62 -1.18
CA GLU A 212 6.37 -3.82 -0.34
C GLU A 212 6.69 -4.39 1.04
N VAL A 213 7.55 -5.41 1.12
CA VAL A 213 8.04 -5.94 2.40
C VAL A 213 8.65 -4.81 3.25
N ILE A 214 9.50 -3.96 2.66
CA ILE A 214 10.08 -2.79 3.35
C ILE A 214 8.99 -1.79 3.75
N ARG A 215 8.03 -1.51 2.87
CA ARG A 215 6.97 -0.50 3.07
C ARG A 215 6.04 -0.87 4.23
N TYR A 216 5.48 -2.09 4.20
CA TYR A 216 4.56 -2.56 5.23
C TYR A 216 5.28 -2.84 6.57
N SER A 217 6.49 -3.41 6.54
CA SER A 217 7.28 -3.61 7.78
C SER A 217 7.59 -2.28 8.45
N TYR A 218 7.91 -1.23 7.67
CA TYR A 218 8.12 0.11 8.20
C TYR A 218 6.85 0.67 8.84
N TYR A 219 5.69 0.50 8.20
CA TYR A 219 4.41 0.98 8.75
C TYR A 219 4.00 0.24 10.02
N ALA A 220 4.16 -1.10 10.07
CA ALA A 220 3.91 -1.88 11.29
C ALA A 220 4.78 -1.42 12.46
N LEU A 221 6.10 -1.33 12.26
CA LEU A 221 7.04 -0.92 13.31
C LEU A 221 6.88 0.57 13.71
N ASN A 222 6.42 1.43 12.80
CA ASN A 222 6.10 2.82 13.10
C ASN A 222 4.85 2.94 14.00
N LEU A 223 3.84 2.08 13.81
CA LEU A 223 2.67 2.00 14.69
C LEU A 223 3.00 1.41 16.07
N LEU A 224 4.01 0.53 16.14
CA LEU A 224 4.56 -0.03 17.39
C LEU A 224 5.53 0.93 18.11
N GLY A 225 5.76 2.13 17.58
CA GLY A 225 6.54 3.19 18.24
C GLY A 225 8.05 3.14 18.03
N GLY A 226 8.59 2.22 17.22
CA GLY A 226 10.03 2.06 17.04
C GLY A 226 10.43 1.44 15.71
N VAL A 227 10.85 2.26 14.74
CA VAL A 227 11.41 1.79 13.46
C VAL A 227 12.94 1.67 13.55
N PRO A 228 13.54 0.50 13.27
CA PRO A 228 14.99 0.34 13.19
C PRO A 228 15.64 1.29 12.18
N LYS A 229 16.80 1.87 12.53
CA LYS A 229 17.56 2.76 11.63
C LYS A 229 17.89 2.10 10.29
N ALA A 230 18.18 0.79 10.29
CA ALA A 230 18.43 0.01 9.09
C ALA A 230 17.20 -0.06 8.15
N LEU A 231 15.99 -0.27 8.68
CA LEU A 231 14.77 -0.34 7.86
C LEU A 231 14.39 1.03 7.29
N THR A 232 14.57 2.10 8.07
CA THR A 232 14.45 3.48 7.57
C THR A 232 15.47 3.75 6.47
N TRP A 233 16.73 3.33 6.65
CA TRP A 233 17.76 3.46 5.61
C TRP A 233 17.38 2.70 4.34
N LEU A 234 16.95 1.44 4.43
CA LEU A 234 16.50 0.65 3.29
C LEU A 234 15.39 1.38 2.51
N ARG A 235 14.31 1.78 3.19
CA ARG A 235 13.17 2.48 2.60
C ARG A 235 13.55 3.72 1.78
N TYR A 236 14.57 4.46 2.21
CA TYR A 236 15.03 5.69 1.54
C TYR A 236 16.30 5.51 0.69
N ASN A 237 16.76 4.29 0.41
CA ASN A 237 17.90 4.04 -0.48
C ASN A 237 17.64 2.94 -1.53
N THR A 238 16.82 1.92 -1.27
CA THR A 238 16.58 0.83 -2.24
C THR A 238 15.90 1.31 -3.52
N PHE A 239 15.16 2.42 -3.47
CA PHE A 239 14.48 2.99 -4.64
C PHE A 239 15.43 3.34 -5.80
N PHE A 240 16.72 3.61 -5.55
CA PHE A 240 17.69 3.84 -6.63
C PHE A 240 17.83 2.65 -7.59
N ILE A 241 17.59 1.43 -7.11
CA ILE A 241 17.65 0.19 -7.90
C ILE A 241 16.24 -0.31 -8.20
N LEU A 242 15.38 -0.41 -7.18
CA LEU A 242 14.06 -1.01 -7.31
C LEU A 242 13.09 -0.17 -8.15
N TYR A 243 13.22 1.17 -8.15
CA TYR A 243 12.30 2.02 -8.90
C TYR A 243 12.56 1.97 -10.42
N PRO A 244 13.80 2.12 -10.94
CA PRO A 244 14.10 1.84 -12.34
C PRO A 244 13.76 0.40 -12.77
N LEU A 245 14.06 -0.59 -11.91
CA LEU A 245 13.78 -2.00 -12.21
C LEU A 245 12.28 -2.25 -12.36
N GLY A 246 11.47 -1.84 -11.37
CA GLY A 246 10.01 -1.98 -11.40
C GLY A 246 9.40 -1.22 -12.57
N ALA A 247 9.65 0.09 -12.66
CA ALA A 247 9.09 0.94 -13.71
C ALA A 247 9.46 0.48 -15.13
N GLY A 248 10.74 0.12 -15.36
CA GLY A 248 11.20 -0.40 -16.65
C GLY A 248 10.55 -1.74 -17.01
N SER A 249 10.39 -2.63 -16.02
CA SER A 249 9.74 -3.93 -16.23
C SER A 249 8.23 -3.79 -16.54
N GLU A 250 7.51 -2.90 -15.84
CA GLU A 250 6.11 -2.59 -16.10
C GLU A 250 5.93 -2.04 -17.52
N ALA A 251 6.72 -1.04 -17.92
CA ALA A 251 6.68 -0.47 -19.26
C ALA A 251 7.01 -1.50 -20.36
N TRP A 252 7.91 -2.45 -20.09
CA TRP A 252 8.20 -3.54 -21.02
C TRP A 252 7.01 -4.50 -21.16
N LEU A 253 6.32 -4.86 -20.08
CA LEU A 253 5.11 -5.68 -20.14
C LEU A 253 3.98 -4.99 -20.90
N VAL A 254 3.73 -3.70 -20.64
CA VAL A 254 2.75 -2.90 -21.39
C VAL A 254 3.09 -2.87 -22.89
N LYS A 255 4.38 -2.71 -23.24
CA LYS A 255 4.82 -2.73 -24.64
C LYS A 255 4.65 -4.12 -25.28
N ARG A 256 4.88 -5.20 -24.54
CA ARG A 256 4.69 -6.60 -25.01
C ARG A 256 3.23 -6.91 -25.30
N SER A 257 2.29 -6.42 -24.49
CA SER A 257 0.87 -6.70 -24.68
C SER A 257 0.19 -5.90 -25.80
N LEU A 258 0.81 -4.82 -26.31
CA LEU A 258 0.20 -3.94 -27.33
C LEU A 258 -0.37 -4.70 -28.54
N GLY A 259 0.37 -5.67 -29.11
CA GLY A 259 -0.09 -6.40 -30.29
C GLY A 259 -1.35 -7.24 -30.04
N GLN A 260 -1.46 -7.86 -28.85
CA GLN A 260 -2.67 -8.61 -28.47
C GLN A 260 -3.81 -7.67 -28.05
N ALA A 261 -3.48 -6.54 -27.41
CA ALA A 261 -4.43 -5.49 -27.06
C ALA A 261 -5.06 -4.83 -28.29
N ASP A 262 -4.28 -4.54 -29.33
CA ASP A 262 -4.76 -3.99 -30.60
C ASP A 262 -5.72 -4.96 -31.32
N ALA A 263 -5.33 -6.24 -31.39
CA ALA A 263 -6.13 -7.29 -32.00
C ALA A 263 -7.45 -7.55 -31.26
N TRP A 264 -7.48 -7.36 -29.95
CA TRP A 264 -8.67 -7.51 -29.12
C TRP A 264 -9.59 -6.27 -29.18
N ASN A 265 -9.03 -5.08 -28.98
CA ASN A 265 -9.74 -3.81 -29.06
C ASN A 265 -8.76 -2.65 -29.34
N PRO A 266 -8.80 -2.04 -30.54
CA PRO A 266 -7.92 -0.91 -30.89
C PRO A 266 -7.96 0.26 -29.90
N MET A 267 -9.12 0.56 -29.28
CA MET A 267 -9.22 1.62 -28.26
C MET A 267 -8.44 1.27 -27.00
N TYR A 268 -8.40 -0.01 -26.61
CA TYR A 268 -7.57 -0.49 -25.50
C TYR A 268 -6.08 -0.43 -25.86
N GLY A 269 -5.72 -0.73 -27.11
CA GLY A 269 -4.39 -0.51 -27.65
C GLY A 269 -3.94 0.95 -27.61
N TYR A 270 -4.80 1.91 -27.98
CA TYR A 270 -4.50 3.35 -27.88
C TYR A 270 -4.34 3.81 -26.43
N LEU A 271 -5.18 3.32 -25.52
CA LEU A 271 -5.05 3.56 -24.08
C LEU A 271 -3.68 3.12 -23.55
N LEU A 272 -3.25 1.90 -23.84
CA LEU A 272 -1.96 1.38 -23.35
C LEU A 272 -0.77 2.20 -23.90
N ARG A 273 -0.85 2.69 -25.14
CA ARG A 273 0.13 3.64 -25.70
C ARG A 273 0.14 4.97 -24.96
N ALA A 274 -1.02 5.55 -24.66
CA ALA A 274 -1.12 6.79 -23.89
C ALA A 274 -0.53 6.63 -22.48
N ILE A 275 -0.77 5.49 -21.84
CA ILE A 275 -0.19 5.13 -20.55
C ILE A 275 1.34 5.04 -20.62
N LEU A 276 1.92 4.42 -21.66
CA LEU A 276 3.36 4.40 -21.90
C LEU A 276 3.97 5.80 -22.05
N VAL A 277 3.27 6.72 -22.74
CA VAL A 277 3.71 8.12 -22.89
C VAL A 277 3.68 8.85 -21.54
N ILE A 278 2.63 8.67 -20.74
CA ILE A 278 2.50 9.25 -19.38
C ILE A 278 3.53 8.66 -18.40
N TYR A 279 3.97 7.42 -18.64
CA TYR A 279 4.90 6.69 -17.78
C TYR A 279 6.25 7.41 -17.63
N VAL A 280 6.75 8.05 -18.69
CA VAL A 280 8.04 8.77 -18.70
C VAL A 280 8.06 10.01 -17.78
N PRO A 281 7.16 11.01 -17.93
CA PRO A 281 7.10 12.14 -17.00
C PRO A 281 6.66 11.73 -15.59
N GLY A 282 5.81 10.70 -15.46
CA GLY A 282 5.43 10.13 -14.16
C GLY A 282 6.63 9.58 -13.39
N PHE A 283 7.47 8.79 -14.07
CA PHE A 283 8.72 8.24 -13.53
C PHE A 283 9.66 9.35 -13.03
N TYR A 284 9.95 10.35 -13.87
CA TYR A 284 10.83 11.46 -13.51
C TYR A 284 10.32 12.24 -12.28
N THR A 285 9.02 12.56 -12.26
CA THR A 285 8.39 13.35 -11.18
C THR A 285 8.42 12.61 -9.84
N MET A 286 8.08 11.32 -9.83
CA MET A 286 8.10 10.51 -8.61
C MET A 286 9.54 10.24 -8.12
N PHE A 287 10.49 9.94 -9.01
CA PHE A 287 11.87 9.68 -8.66
C PHE A 287 12.56 10.89 -8.03
N THR A 288 12.40 12.08 -8.64
CA THR A 288 12.93 13.35 -8.09
C THR A 288 12.31 13.70 -6.73
N HIS A 289 11.01 13.44 -6.55
CA HIS A 289 10.33 13.59 -5.26
C HIS A 289 10.93 12.64 -4.18
N MET A 290 11.20 11.38 -4.50
CA MET A 290 11.83 10.43 -3.58
C MET A 290 13.25 10.85 -3.17
N ILE A 291 14.05 11.42 -4.08
CA ILE A 291 15.35 12.03 -3.75
C ILE A 291 15.17 13.17 -2.73
N GLY A 292 14.15 14.02 -2.92
CA GLY A 292 13.79 15.09 -1.98
C GLY A 292 13.40 14.56 -0.60
N GLN A 293 12.56 13.53 -0.54
CA GLN A 293 12.18 12.85 0.72
C GLN A 293 13.39 12.25 1.43
N ARG A 294 14.25 11.52 0.70
CA ARG A 294 15.51 10.98 1.24
C ARG A 294 16.37 12.07 1.87
N ARG A 295 16.63 13.18 1.17
CA ARG A 295 17.45 14.30 1.69
C ARG A 295 16.92 14.80 3.04
N LYS A 296 15.59 14.98 3.17
CA LYS A 296 14.93 15.42 4.40
C LYS A 296 15.13 14.41 5.55
N VAL A 297 14.79 13.13 5.34
CA VAL A 297 14.85 12.09 6.39
C VAL A 297 16.30 11.77 6.78
N MET A 298 17.22 11.67 5.82
CA MET A 298 18.64 11.41 6.11
C MET A 298 19.28 12.55 6.90
N LYS A 299 18.89 13.82 6.68
CA LYS A 299 19.32 14.96 7.51
C LYS A 299 18.82 14.81 8.96
N GLN A 300 17.55 14.48 9.15
CA GLN A 300 16.95 14.25 10.47
C GLN A 300 17.61 13.09 11.23
N MET A 301 17.94 11.98 10.54
CA MET A 301 18.64 10.85 11.17
C MET A 301 20.08 11.19 11.60
N ARG A 302 20.77 12.07 10.88
CA ARG A 302 22.10 12.57 11.28
C ARG A 302 22.01 13.48 12.50
N ALA A 303 21.05 14.41 12.51
CA ALA A 303 20.82 15.31 13.64
C ALA A 303 20.44 14.58 14.94
N LYS A 304 19.78 13.41 14.87
CA LYS A 304 19.50 12.54 16.04
C LYS A 304 20.69 11.64 16.47
N LYS A 305 21.88 11.79 15.88
CA LYS A 305 23.12 11.09 16.27
C LYS A 305 24.12 12.04 16.95
N GLN A 306 23.91 13.34 16.79
CA GLN A 306 24.62 14.42 17.50
C GLN A 306 23.84 14.75 18.78
#